data_AF-A0A6G3XNM9-F1
#
_entry.id   AF-A0A6G3XNM9-F1
#
_cell.length_a   1.000
_cell.length_b   1.000
_cell.length_c   1.000
_cell.angle_alpha   90.00
_cell.angle_beta   90.00
_cell.angle_gamma   90.00
#
_symmetry.space_group_name_H-M   'P 1'
#
loop_
_entity.id
_entity.type
_entity.pdbx_description
1 polymer ?
#
loop_
_entity_poly.entity_id
_entity_poly.type
_entity_poly.pdbx_seq_one_letter_code
_entity_poly.pdbx_strand_id
1 'polypeptide(L)'
;LNIYDFGCWARQTIVPLTVVSAKRPVRPAPFALDELHTDPDHPNPPRKLAPPASWDGIFQRLDKGLHLYHKVAPRPLRRIAMNLAARWIIERQENDGCWGGIQPPAVYSVIALHLLGYDLDHPVMKAGLASLDRFAVRREDGARMVEACQSPVWDTCLATIALADAGLRPDHPALVKAADWMLAEEITRPGDWAVRKPELAPGGWAFEFHND
;
A
#
# COMPACT_ATOMS: atom_id res chain seq x y z
N LEU A 1 -16.29 5.70 -9.71
CA LEU A 1 -15.14 5.03 -9.07
C LEU A 1 -14.60 5.96 -7.99
N ASN A 2 -15.05 5.79 -6.75
CA ASN A 2 -14.48 6.48 -5.59
C ASN A 2 -13.38 5.59 -4.97
N ILE A 3 -12.36 6.18 -4.35
CA ILE A 3 -11.27 5.42 -3.70
C ILE A 3 -11.81 4.47 -2.58
N TYR A 4 -12.93 4.83 -1.95
CA TYR A 4 -13.63 4.04 -0.92
C TYR A 4 -14.50 2.90 -1.48
N ASP A 5 -14.55 2.74 -2.81
CA ASP A 5 -15.11 1.55 -3.47
C ASP A 5 -14.05 0.46 -3.69
N PHE A 6 -12.76 0.78 -3.52
CA PHE A 6 -11.66 -0.19 -3.58
C PHE A 6 -11.38 -0.79 -2.20
N GLY A 7 -10.89 -2.03 -2.19
CA GLY A 7 -10.35 -2.67 -0.99
C GLY A 7 -9.22 -1.84 -0.37
N CYS A 8 -9.00 -1.95 0.94
CA CYS A 8 -8.05 -1.12 1.69
C CYS A 8 -6.64 -1.15 1.09
N TRP A 9 -6.09 -2.33 0.81
CA TRP A 9 -4.76 -2.50 0.21
C TRP A 9 -4.65 -1.79 -1.16
N ALA A 10 -5.67 -1.94 -1.99
CA ALA A 10 -5.72 -1.35 -3.32
C ALA A 10 -5.85 0.17 -3.22
N ARG A 11 -6.69 0.67 -2.31
CA ARG A 11 -6.88 2.10 -2.06
C ARG A 11 -5.57 2.78 -1.67
N GLN A 12 -4.87 2.20 -0.69
CA GLN A 12 -3.58 2.73 -0.24
C GLN A 12 -2.52 2.70 -1.34
N THR A 13 -2.62 1.80 -2.32
CA THR A 13 -1.73 1.76 -3.49
C THR A 13 -2.14 2.75 -4.58
N ILE A 14 -3.44 2.86 -4.85
CA ILE A 14 -4.00 3.67 -5.93
C ILE A 14 -3.72 5.16 -5.70
N VAL A 15 -3.93 5.67 -4.49
CA VAL A 15 -3.74 7.10 -4.19
C VAL A 15 -2.31 7.57 -4.53
N PRO A 16 -1.23 6.98 -4.01
CA PRO A 16 0.13 7.38 -4.40
C PRO A 16 0.42 7.10 -5.88
N LEU A 17 -0.07 5.99 -6.46
CA LEU A 17 0.09 5.73 -7.89
C LEU A 17 -0.55 6.80 -8.77
N THR A 18 -1.65 7.43 -8.35
CA THR A 18 -2.24 8.55 -9.11
C THR A 18 -1.32 9.77 -9.13
N VAL A 19 -0.53 10.00 -8.08
CA VAL A 19 0.50 11.04 -8.03
C VAL A 19 1.65 10.69 -8.97
N VAL A 20 2.18 9.46 -8.88
CA VAL A 20 3.26 8.99 -9.76
C VAL A 20 2.85 9.07 -11.23
N SER A 21 1.64 8.59 -11.54
CA SER A 21 1.05 8.63 -12.89
C SER A 21 0.79 10.05 -13.40
N ALA A 22 0.48 10.99 -12.50
CA ALA A 22 0.31 12.40 -12.85
C ALA A 22 1.64 13.09 -13.17
N LYS A 23 2.73 12.66 -12.52
CA LYS A 23 4.07 13.23 -12.69
C LYS A 23 4.87 12.57 -13.83
N ARG A 24 4.59 11.30 -14.13
CA ARG A 24 5.30 10.48 -15.14
C ARG A 24 6.83 10.63 -15.04
N PRO A 25 7.42 10.43 -13.85
CA PRO A 25 8.87 10.56 -13.70
C PRO A 25 9.57 9.49 -14.56
N VAL A 26 10.67 9.89 -15.18
CA VAL A 26 11.56 8.97 -15.90
C VAL A 26 12.93 9.04 -15.25
N ARG A 27 13.47 7.89 -14.87
CA ARG A 27 14.84 7.74 -14.38
C ARG A 27 15.54 6.78 -15.36
N PRO A 28 16.47 7.27 -16.19
CA PRO A 28 17.20 6.40 -17.11
C PRO A 28 17.95 5.30 -16.35
N ALA A 29 17.81 4.06 -16.80
CA ALA A 29 18.64 2.96 -16.33
C ALA A 29 20.04 3.04 -16.98
N PRO A 30 21.08 2.45 -16.37
CA PRO A 30 22.43 2.44 -16.95
C PRO A 30 22.57 1.47 -18.15
N PHE A 31 21.52 0.75 -18.50
CA PHE A 31 21.47 -0.21 -19.61
C PHE A 31 20.06 -0.24 -20.25
N ALA A 32 19.97 -0.76 -21.47
CA ALA A 32 18.70 -1.01 -22.17
C ALA A 32 18.02 -2.28 -21.63
N LEU A 33 16.72 -2.43 -21.88
CA LEU A 33 15.91 -3.59 -21.46
C LEU A 33 15.25 -4.26 -22.67
N ASP A 34 15.95 -4.28 -23.80
CA ASP A 34 15.43 -4.70 -25.10
C ASP A 34 14.99 -6.17 -25.08
N GLU A 35 15.68 -7.01 -24.30
CA GLU A 35 15.38 -8.42 -24.11
C GLU A 35 14.02 -8.68 -23.44
N LEU A 36 13.40 -7.67 -22.81
CA LEU A 36 12.04 -7.78 -22.26
C LEU A 36 10.95 -7.66 -23.34
N HIS A 37 11.32 -7.26 -24.56
CA HIS A 37 10.40 -7.02 -25.66
C HIS A 37 10.56 -8.08 -26.76
N THR A 38 9.43 -8.59 -27.27
CA THR A 38 9.45 -9.46 -28.46
C THR A 38 10.02 -8.74 -29.69
N ASP A 39 9.75 -7.43 -29.80
CA ASP A 39 10.33 -6.53 -30.81
C ASP A 39 10.82 -5.25 -30.09
N PRO A 40 12.13 -5.08 -29.91
CA PRO A 40 12.71 -3.89 -29.28
C PRO A 40 12.45 -2.58 -30.04
N ASP A 41 12.25 -2.62 -31.36
CA ASP A 41 11.92 -1.43 -32.15
C ASP A 41 10.47 -0.99 -31.92
N HIS A 42 9.61 -1.91 -31.46
CA HIS A 42 8.21 -1.67 -31.12
C HIS A 42 7.85 -2.25 -29.74
N PRO A 43 8.38 -1.70 -28.65
CA PRO A 43 8.28 -2.30 -27.31
C PRO A 43 6.85 -2.33 -26.75
N ASN A 44 5.94 -1.51 -27.30
CA ASN A 44 4.52 -1.48 -26.93
C ASN A 44 3.62 -1.37 -28.17
N PRO A 45 3.40 -2.47 -28.90
CA PRO A 45 2.62 -2.44 -30.13
C PRO A 45 1.13 -2.18 -29.84
N PRO A 46 0.41 -1.48 -30.73
CA PRO A 46 -1.00 -1.16 -30.52
C PRO A 46 -1.86 -2.42 -30.49
N ARG A 47 -2.66 -2.56 -29.44
CA ARG A 47 -3.60 -3.68 -29.28
C ARG A 47 -4.99 -3.31 -29.82
N LYS A 48 -5.67 -4.29 -30.44
CA LYS A 48 -7.08 -4.14 -30.83
C LYS A 48 -7.93 -3.98 -29.56
N LEU A 49 -8.82 -2.99 -29.57
CA LEU A 49 -9.74 -2.76 -28.46
C LEU A 49 -10.82 -3.84 -28.45
N ALA A 50 -11.29 -4.20 -27.25
CA ALA A 50 -12.45 -5.05 -27.07
C ALA A 50 -13.73 -4.39 -27.63
N PRO A 51 -14.78 -5.18 -27.94
CA PRO A 51 -16.05 -4.67 -28.45
C PRO A 51 -16.63 -3.57 -27.56
N PRO A 52 -17.20 -2.48 -28.13
CA PRO A 52 -17.63 -1.31 -27.35
C PRO A 52 -18.76 -1.62 -26.36
N ALA A 53 -19.57 -2.65 -26.62
CA ALA A 53 -20.63 -3.10 -25.72
C ALA A 53 -20.13 -4.00 -24.56
N SER A 54 -18.86 -4.38 -24.57
CA SER A 54 -18.25 -5.15 -23.47
C SER A 54 -17.71 -4.21 -22.39
N TRP A 55 -17.70 -4.68 -21.13
CA TRP A 55 -17.09 -3.95 -20.02
C TRP A 55 -15.64 -3.56 -20.32
N ASP A 56 -14.82 -4.50 -20.81
CA ASP A 56 -13.44 -4.24 -21.21
C ASP A 56 -13.35 -3.13 -22.26
N GLY A 57 -14.22 -3.18 -23.27
CA GLY A 57 -14.24 -2.19 -24.33
C GLY A 57 -14.61 -0.79 -23.83
N ILE A 58 -15.51 -0.69 -22.85
CA ILE A 58 -15.86 0.58 -22.20
C ILE A 58 -14.66 1.12 -21.43
N PHE A 59 -14.03 0.31 -20.57
CA PHE A 59 -12.90 0.74 -19.75
C PHE A 59 -11.67 1.11 -20.57
N GLN A 60 -11.35 0.36 -21.63
CA GLN A 60 -10.22 0.71 -22.51
C GLN A 60 -10.44 2.04 -23.24
N ARG A 61 -11.67 2.37 -23.61
CA ARG A 61 -12.01 3.66 -24.24
C ARG A 61 -11.98 4.80 -23.24
N LEU A 62 -12.48 4.56 -22.02
CA LEU A 62 -12.36 5.51 -20.91
C LEU A 62 -10.89 5.81 -20.63
N ASP A 63 -10.03 4.79 -20.57
CA ASP A 63 -8.59 4.94 -20.36
C ASP A 63 -7.93 5.79 -21.46
N LYS A 64 -8.26 5.55 -22.74
CA LYS A 64 -7.82 6.42 -23.85
C LYS A 64 -8.28 7.87 -23.66
N GLY A 65 -9.52 8.06 -23.22
CA GLY A 65 -10.07 9.38 -22.88
C GLY A 65 -9.28 10.06 -21.76
N LEU A 66 -8.93 9.33 -20.71
CA LEU A 66 -8.11 9.84 -19.60
C LEU A 66 -6.70 10.21 -20.04
N HIS A 67 -6.09 9.45 -20.96
CA HIS A 67 -4.81 9.80 -21.57
C HIS A 67 -4.87 11.09 -22.38
N LEU A 68 -5.97 11.32 -23.11
CA LEU A 68 -6.20 12.58 -23.81
C LEU A 68 -6.41 13.73 -22.82
N TYR A 69 -7.27 13.53 -21.81
CA TYR A 69 -7.53 14.50 -20.76
C TYR A 69 -6.24 14.89 -20.01
N HIS A 70 -5.35 13.94 -19.75
CA HIS A 70 -4.07 14.21 -19.08
C HIS A 70 -3.25 15.30 -19.79
N LYS A 71 -3.27 15.33 -21.13
CA LYS A 71 -2.55 16.35 -21.94
C LYS A 71 -3.10 17.76 -21.75
N VAL A 72 -4.38 17.89 -21.42
CA VAL A 72 -5.12 19.17 -21.34
C VAL A 72 -5.63 19.47 -19.93
N ALA A 73 -5.25 18.67 -18.93
CA ALA A 73 -5.78 18.76 -17.58
C ALA A 73 -5.50 20.15 -16.98
N PRO A 74 -6.52 20.89 -16.49
CA PRO A 74 -6.31 22.21 -15.90
C PRO A 74 -5.31 22.17 -14.74
N ARG A 75 -4.25 23.00 -14.82
CA ARG A 75 -3.17 23.03 -13.83
C ARG A 75 -3.66 23.27 -12.39
N PRO A 76 -4.61 24.20 -12.11
CA PRO A 76 -5.11 24.41 -10.76
C PRO A 76 -5.80 23.16 -10.19
N LEU A 77 -6.63 22.50 -11.01
CA LEU A 77 -7.33 21.29 -10.61
C LEU A 77 -6.35 20.14 -10.33
N ARG A 78 -5.34 19.98 -11.20
CA ARG A 78 -4.26 19.00 -10.99
C ARG A 78 -3.51 19.25 -9.68
N ARG A 79 -3.23 20.52 -9.36
CA ARG A 79 -2.55 20.90 -8.10
C ARG A 79 -3.42 20.57 -6.88
N ILE A 80 -4.70 20.88 -6.91
CA ILE A 80 -5.64 20.55 -5.82
C ILE A 80 -5.67 19.03 -5.62
N ALA A 81 -5.84 18.25 -6.69
CA ALA A 81 -5.87 16.79 -6.62
C ALA A 81 -4.57 16.20 -6.03
N MET A 82 -3.40 16.71 -6.43
CA MET A 82 -2.11 16.29 -5.88
C MET A 82 -1.98 16.62 -4.38
N ASN A 83 -2.42 17.81 -3.96
CA ASN A 83 -2.39 18.19 -2.54
C ASN A 83 -3.34 17.34 -1.69
N LEU A 84 -4.51 16.99 -2.22
CA LEU A 84 -5.44 16.07 -1.56
C LEU A 84 -4.84 14.67 -1.43
N ALA A 85 -4.20 14.16 -2.49
CA ALA A 85 -3.50 12.87 -2.43
C ALA A 85 -2.33 12.90 -1.42
N ALA A 86 -1.56 13.98 -1.38
CA ALA A 86 -0.46 14.15 -0.43
C ALA A 86 -0.94 14.07 1.02
N ARG A 87 -1.98 14.85 1.36
CA ARG A 87 -2.59 14.83 2.69
C ARG A 87 -3.12 13.45 3.03
N TRP A 88 -3.85 12.84 2.10
CA TRP A 88 -4.41 11.50 2.29
C TRP A 88 -3.34 10.45 2.59
N ILE A 89 -2.19 10.50 1.90
CA ILE A 89 -1.04 9.63 2.14
C ILE A 89 -0.45 9.89 3.53
N ILE A 90 -0.21 11.14 3.89
CA ILE A 90 0.44 11.49 5.17
C ILE A 90 -0.44 11.14 6.37
N GLU A 91 -1.74 11.39 6.28
CA GLU A 91 -2.72 11.09 7.34
C GLU A 91 -2.85 9.59 7.64
N ARG A 92 -2.38 8.72 6.74
CA ARG A 92 -2.48 7.25 6.83
C ARG A 92 -1.12 6.57 6.90
N GLN A 93 -0.07 7.33 7.23
CA GLN A 93 1.18 6.70 7.61
C GLN A 93 1.00 6.08 9.00
N GLU A 94 1.33 4.80 9.12
CA GLU A 94 1.20 4.06 10.36
C GLU A 94 2.32 4.39 11.35
N ASN A 95 2.16 3.96 12.60
CA ASN A 95 3.13 4.23 13.67
C ASN A 95 4.52 3.65 13.37
N ASP A 96 4.58 2.57 12.59
CA ASP A 96 5.81 1.99 12.07
C ASP A 96 6.29 2.68 10.78
N GLY A 97 5.74 3.83 10.41
CA GLY A 97 6.09 4.56 9.19
C GLY A 97 5.65 3.90 7.88
N CYS A 98 5.07 2.70 7.90
CA CYS A 98 4.58 2.01 6.72
C CYS A 98 3.22 2.60 6.28
N TRP A 99 2.68 2.08 5.18
CA TRP A 99 1.32 2.35 4.74
C TRP A 99 0.59 1.02 4.62
N GLY A 100 -0.36 0.77 5.51
CA GLY A 100 -1.24 -0.39 5.44
C GLY A 100 -0.53 -1.72 5.65
N GLY A 101 0.68 -1.71 6.21
CA GLY A 101 1.42 -2.92 6.55
C GLY A 101 1.98 -3.71 5.37
N ILE A 102 1.94 -3.16 4.15
CA ILE A 102 2.29 -3.90 2.92
C ILE A 102 3.24 -3.13 1.99
N GLN A 103 4.06 -3.87 1.25
CA GLN A 103 5.13 -3.30 0.41
C GLN A 103 4.65 -2.32 -0.69
N PRO A 104 3.60 -2.59 -1.48
CA PRO A 104 3.24 -1.72 -2.60
C PRO A 104 2.89 -0.27 -2.21
N PRO A 105 1.94 -0.01 -1.31
CA PRO A 105 1.64 1.36 -0.88
C PRO A 105 2.83 2.00 -0.18
N ALA A 106 3.64 1.26 0.59
CA ALA A 106 4.82 1.82 1.23
C ALA A 106 5.80 2.42 0.21
N VAL A 107 6.18 1.65 -0.81
CA VAL A 107 7.10 2.12 -1.85
C VAL A 107 6.48 3.25 -2.68
N TYR A 108 5.22 3.12 -3.10
CA TYR A 108 4.60 4.16 -3.92
C TYR A 108 4.34 5.45 -3.14
N SER A 109 4.04 5.40 -1.85
CA SER A 109 3.89 6.58 -0.99
C SER A 109 5.20 7.34 -0.85
N VAL A 110 6.31 6.66 -0.60
CA VAL A 110 7.65 7.30 -0.56
C VAL A 110 7.97 7.96 -1.90
N ILE A 111 7.76 7.26 -3.03
CA ILE A 111 7.98 7.83 -4.36
C ILE A 111 7.07 9.04 -4.60
N ALA A 112 5.78 8.93 -4.27
CA ALA A 112 4.81 10.00 -4.47
C ALA A 112 5.17 11.26 -3.67
N LEU A 113 5.50 11.12 -2.39
CA LEU A 113 5.90 12.23 -1.54
C LEU A 113 7.20 12.89 -2.03
N HIS A 114 8.19 12.10 -2.44
CA HIS A 114 9.41 12.64 -3.06
C HIS A 114 9.10 13.46 -4.33
N LEU A 115 8.22 12.97 -5.21
CA LEU A 115 7.81 13.70 -6.43
C LEU A 115 6.98 14.97 -6.15
N LEU A 116 6.40 15.06 -4.96
CA LEU A 116 5.69 16.23 -4.46
C LEU A 116 6.62 17.23 -3.74
N GLY A 117 7.91 16.91 -3.61
CA GLY A 117 8.93 17.80 -3.07
C GLY A 117 9.21 17.62 -1.57
N TYR A 118 8.77 16.52 -0.96
CA TYR A 118 9.17 16.19 0.40
C TYR A 118 10.65 15.79 0.42
N ASP A 119 11.41 16.46 1.27
CA ASP A 119 12.83 16.18 1.47
C ASP A 119 13.00 14.82 2.18
N LEU A 120 14.11 14.12 1.90
CA LEU A 120 14.41 12.84 2.54
C LEU A 120 14.56 12.98 4.07
N ASP A 121 14.93 14.16 4.54
CA ASP A 121 15.01 14.47 5.96
C ASP A 121 13.66 14.79 6.62
N HIS A 122 12.58 14.96 5.84
CA HIS A 122 11.26 15.21 6.40
C HIS A 122 10.79 14.00 7.25
N PRO A 123 10.15 14.20 8.43
CA PRO A 123 9.75 13.12 9.33
C PRO A 123 9.00 11.96 8.66
N VAL A 124 7.98 12.28 7.84
CA VAL A 124 7.23 11.28 7.05
C VAL A 124 8.13 10.41 6.15
N MET A 125 9.16 11.01 5.54
CA MET A 125 10.07 10.33 4.62
C MET A 125 11.04 9.44 5.38
N LYS A 126 11.61 9.94 6.49
CA LYS A 126 12.47 9.14 7.37
C LYS A 126 11.74 7.92 7.92
N ALA A 127 10.51 8.12 8.41
CA ALA A 127 9.69 7.04 8.94
C ALA A 127 9.38 6.00 7.85
N GLY A 128 9.00 6.44 6.64
CA GLY A 128 8.73 5.57 5.51
C GLY A 128 9.95 4.76 5.07
N LEU A 129 11.12 5.39 4.95
CA LEU A 129 12.36 4.68 4.60
C LEU A 129 12.78 3.68 5.68
N ALA A 130 12.68 4.07 6.96
CA ALA A 130 12.95 3.17 8.08
C ALA A 130 11.97 1.98 8.13
N SER A 131 10.72 2.17 7.69
CA SER A 131 9.75 1.07 7.57
C SER A 131 10.19 0.04 6.53
N LEU A 132 10.72 0.47 5.39
CA LEU A 132 11.20 -0.44 4.35
C LEU A 132 12.40 -1.28 4.83
N ASP A 133 13.27 -0.71 5.68
CA ASP A 133 14.36 -1.44 6.30
C ASP A 133 13.86 -2.51 7.30
N ARG A 134 12.76 -2.26 8.03
CA ARG A 134 12.17 -3.26 8.94
C ARG A 134 11.64 -4.50 8.21
N PHE A 135 11.13 -4.31 7.00
CA PHE A 135 10.60 -5.39 6.16
C PHE A 135 11.72 -6.14 5.42
N ALA A 136 12.98 -5.68 5.52
CA ALA A 136 14.12 -6.32 4.88
C ALA A 136 14.77 -7.36 5.81
N VAL A 137 14.60 -8.64 5.48
CA VAL A 137 15.20 -9.76 6.19
C VAL A 137 16.54 -10.12 5.53
N ARG A 138 17.60 -10.18 6.35
CA ARG A 138 18.91 -10.70 5.93
C ARG A 138 18.98 -12.19 6.25
N ARG A 139 19.27 -12.99 5.23
CA ARG A 139 19.48 -14.43 5.35
C ARG A 139 20.94 -14.73 5.67
N GLU A 140 21.19 -15.89 6.26
CA GLU A 140 22.53 -16.33 6.66
C GLU A 140 23.50 -16.46 5.48
N ASP A 141 22.97 -16.77 4.28
CA ASP A 141 23.70 -16.84 3.02
C ASP A 141 24.07 -15.47 2.43
N GLY A 142 23.74 -14.38 3.13
CA GLY A 142 23.96 -13.00 2.70
C GLY A 142 22.88 -12.44 1.78
N ALA A 143 21.88 -13.24 1.38
CA ALA A 143 20.76 -12.76 0.59
C ALA A 143 19.86 -11.81 1.40
N ARG A 144 19.13 -10.96 0.68
CA ARG A 144 18.12 -10.08 1.26
C ARG A 144 16.76 -10.42 0.67
N MET A 145 15.77 -10.54 1.53
CA MET A 145 14.38 -10.70 1.16
C MET A 145 13.60 -9.52 1.72
N VAL A 146 12.64 -9.01 0.96
CA VAL A 146 11.68 -8.01 1.47
C VAL A 146 10.37 -8.74 1.71
N GLU A 147 9.91 -8.72 2.95
CA GLU A 147 8.61 -9.26 3.33
C GLU A 147 7.51 -8.44 2.66
N ALA A 148 6.46 -9.12 2.17
CA ALA A 148 5.33 -8.42 1.56
C ALA A 148 4.42 -7.77 2.63
N CYS A 149 4.26 -8.47 3.75
CA CYS A 149 3.60 -8.09 5.00
C CYS A 149 4.25 -8.87 6.15
N GLN A 150 4.02 -8.44 7.39
CA GLN A 150 4.41 -9.17 8.60
C GLN A 150 3.15 -9.70 9.29
N SER A 151 3.16 -10.95 9.75
CA SER A 151 1.97 -11.67 10.24
C SER A 151 1.86 -11.89 11.77
N PRO A 152 2.41 -11.05 12.66
CA PRO A 152 2.57 -11.37 14.08
C PRO A 152 1.25 -11.61 14.81
N VAL A 153 0.21 -10.81 14.55
CA VAL A 153 -1.08 -10.95 15.24
C VAL A 153 -1.75 -12.26 14.80
N TRP A 154 -1.72 -12.52 13.50
CA TRP A 154 -2.26 -13.74 12.92
C TRP A 154 -1.55 -14.99 13.44
N ASP A 155 -0.21 -15.00 13.40
CA ASP A 155 0.60 -16.14 13.83
C ASP A 155 0.44 -16.38 15.33
N THR A 156 0.39 -15.32 16.15
CA THR A 156 0.20 -15.45 17.60
C THR A 156 -1.18 -15.99 17.94
N CYS A 157 -2.23 -15.52 17.26
CA CYS A 157 -3.59 -16.01 17.45
C CYS A 157 -3.71 -17.50 17.10
N LEU A 158 -3.23 -17.90 15.92
CA LEU A 158 -3.26 -19.30 15.48
C LEU A 158 -2.42 -20.22 16.38
N ALA A 159 -1.23 -19.77 16.79
CA ALA A 159 -0.39 -20.53 17.72
C ALA A 159 -1.06 -20.69 19.09
N THR A 160 -1.72 -19.65 19.59
CA THR A 160 -2.46 -19.69 20.87
C THR A 160 -3.59 -20.71 20.82
N ILE A 161 -4.38 -20.71 19.74
CA ILE A 161 -5.46 -21.69 19.52
C ILE A 161 -4.88 -23.11 19.45
N ALA A 162 -3.85 -23.33 18.61
CA ALA A 162 -3.26 -24.66 18.43
C ALA A 162 -2.69 -25.23 19.73
N LEU A 163 -2.06 -24.38 20.56
CA LEU A 163 -1.53 -24.77 21.86
C LEU A 163 -2.63 -25.10 22.86
N ALA A 164 -3.73 -24.33 22.88
CA ALA A 164 -4.89 -24.63 23.72
C ALA A 164 -5.55 -25.96 23.32
N ASP A 165 -5.74 -26.19 22.01
CA ASP A 165 -6.30 -27.44 21.46
C ASP A 165 -5.40 -28.65 21.75
N ALA A 166 -4.08 -28.45 21.83
CA ALA A 166 -3.12 -29.48 22.24
C ALA A 166 -3.16 -29.81 23.74
N GLY A 167 -4.00 -29.12 24.52
CA GLY A 167 -4.25 -29.41 25.94
C GLY A 167 -3.43 -28.58 26.92
N LEU A 168 -2.78 -27.48 26.48
CA LEU A 168 -2.21 -26.53 27.43
C LEU A 168 -3.32 -25.92 28.29
N ARG A 169 -3.08 -25.84 29.59
CA ARG A 169 -4.03 -25.21 30.51
C ARG A 169 -4.17 -23.72 30.20
N PRO A 170 -5.36 -23.13 30.34
CA PRO A 170 -5.58 -21.70 30.09
C PRO A 170 -4.68 -20.75 30.92
N ASP A 171 -4.23 -21.20 32.09
CA ASP A 171 -3.31 -20.47 32.98
C ASP A 171 -1.82 -20.69 32.63
N HIS A 172 -1.52 -21.39 31.54
CA HIS A 172 -0.15 -21.60 31.11
C HIS A 172 0.52 -20.25 30.79
N PRO A 173 1.72 -19.94 31.33
CA PRO A 173 2.34 -18.62 31.20
C PRO A 173 2.49 -18.11 29.76
N ALA A 174 2.73 -19.02 28.80
CA ALA A 174 2.83 -18.65 27.39
C ALA A 174 1.48 -18.20 26.78
N LEU A 175 0.36 -18.84 27.17
CA LEU A 175 -0.97 -18.46 26.68
C LEU A 175 -1.42 -17.14 27.29
N VAL A 176 -1.17 -16.95 28.59
CA VAL A 176 -1.44 -15.67 29.27
C VAL A 176 -0.66 -14.54 28.62
N LYS A 177 0.65 -14.73 28.39
CA LYS A 177 1.49 -13.73 27.71
C LYS A 177 0.99 -13.42 26.29
N ALA A 178 0.57 -14.42 25.53
CA ALA A 178 0.02 -14.21 24.19
C ALA A 178 -1.31 -13.44 24.24
N ALA A 179 -2.18 -13.75 25.19
CA ALA A 179 -3.44 -13.02 25.40
C ALA A 179 -3.19 -11.56 25.82
N ASP A 180 -2.30 -11.33 26.79
CA ASP A 180 -1.93 -9.97 27.23
C ASP A 180 -1.35 -9.15 26.08
N TRP A 181 -0.51 -9.77 25.25
CA TRP A 181 0.03 -9.11 24.06
C TRP A 181 -1.09 -8.79 23.06
N MET A 182 -1.94 -9.75 22.70
CA MET A 182 -3.06 -9.49 21.76
C MET A 182 -4.02 -8.42 22.29
N LEU A 183 -4.28 -8.35 23.59
CA LEU A 183 -5.10 -7.28 24.19
C LEU A 183 -4.43 -5.91 24.04
N ALA A 184 -3.10 -5.84 24.13
CA ALA A 184 -2.36 -4.60 23.92
C ALA A 184 -2.36 -4.14 22.45
N GLU A 185 -2.54 -5.07 21.50
CA GLU A 185 -2.66 -4.80 20.06
C GLU A 185 -4.10 -4.45 19.62
N GLU A 186 -5.06 -4.27 20.54
CA GLU A 186 -6.42 -3.85 20.19
C GLU A 186 -6.45 -2.40 19.66
N ILE A 187 -7.00 -2.24 18.46
CA ILE A 187 -7.16 -0.94 17.80
C ILE A 187 -8.41 -0.26 18.34
N THR A 188 -8.19 0.83 19.09
CA THR A 188 -9.24 1.64 19.73
C THR A 188 -9.53 2.95 19.00
N ARG A 189 -9.02 3.11 17.77
CA ARG A 189 -9.24 4.29 16.91
C ARG A 189 -10.02 3.93 15.63
N PRO A 190 -10.78 4.86 15.04
CA PRO A 190 -11.48 4.61 13.80
C PRO A 190 -10.51 4.60 12.60
N GLY A 191 -10.62 3.57 11.77
CA GLY A 191 -9.92 3.48 10.50
C GLY A 191 -10.80 3.83 9.31
N ASP A 192 -10.28 3.59 8.11
CA ASP A 192 -10.95 3.85 6.82
C ASP A 192 -12.30 3.10 6.65
N TRP A 193 -12.56 2.06 7.46
CA TRP A 193 -13.84 1.36 7.53
C TRP A 193 -14.98 2.25 8.06
N ALA A 194 -14.67 3.26 8.87
CA ALA A 194 -15.64 4.19 9.45
C ALA A 194 -16.37 5.02 8.37
N VAL A 195 -15.81 5.15 7.16
CA VAL A 195 -16.50 5.78 6.02
C VAL A 195 -17.83 5.09 5.69
N ARG A 196 -17.89 3.76 5.86
CA ARG A 196 -19.12 2.97 5.62
C ARG A 196 -19.91 2.73 6.90
N LYS A 197 -19.26 2.78 8.06
CA LYS A 197 -19.84 2.48 9.38
C LYS A 197 -19.41 3.55 10.41
N PRO A 198 -19.90 4.79 10.29
CA PRO A 198 -19.38 5.92 11.08
C PRO A 198 -19.73 5.84 12.57
N GLU A 199 -20.78 5.11 12.92
CA GLU A 199 -21.26 4.96 14.31
C GLU A 199 -20.74 3.68 15.00
N LEU A 200 -19.99 2.83 14.27
CA LEU A 200 -19.46 1.60 14.84
C LEU A 200 -18.25 1.93 15.72
N ALA A 201 -18.27 1.43 16.96
CA ALA A 201 -17.14 1.58 17.89
C ALA A 201 -15.91 0.78 17.39
N PRO A 202 -14.68 1.33 17.51
CA PRO A 202 -13.46 0.60 17.23
C PRO A 202 -13.21 -0.50 18.29
N GLY A 203 -12.47 -1.54 17.91
CA GLY A 203 -12.17 -2.72 18.73
C GLY A 203 -11.72 -3.90 17.88
N GLY A 204 -10.88 -3.61 16.88
CA GLY A 204 -10.39 -4.60 15.91
C GLY A 204 -8.91 -4.89 16.11
N TRP A 205 -8.40 -5.89 15.37
CA TRP A 205 -6.97 -6.22 15.33
C TRP A 205 -6.48 -6.18 13.88
N ALA A 206 -5.26 -5.70 13.69
CA ALA A 206 -4.56 -5.77 12.41
C ALA A 206 -3.94 -7.16 12.19
N PHE A 207 -3.33 -7.35 11.01
CA PHE A 207 -2.51 -8.50 10.71
C PHE A 207 -1.06 -8.30 11.19
N GLU A 208 -0.57 -7.06 11.03
CA GLU A 208 0.76 -6.56 11.36
C GLU A 208 0.89 -6.09 12.82
N PHE A 209 2.10 -5.69 13.24
CA PHE A 209 2.35 -5.06 14.56
C PHE A 209 1.71 -3.67 14.70
N HIS A 210 1.68 -2.90 13.61
CA HIS A 210 1.24 -1.50 13.64
C HIS A 210 0.49 -1.20 12.35
N ASN A 211 -0.83 -1.08 12.43
CA ASN A 211 -1.73 -0.77 11.30
C ASN A 211 -3.11 -0.37 11.84
N ASP A 212 -3.10 0.68 12.67
CA ASP A 212 -4.21 1.04 13.55
C ASP A 212 -5.23 1.99 12.89
#